data_AF-A0A9R1V5X7-F1
#
_entry.id   AF-A0A9R1V5X7-F1
#
_cell.length_a   1.000
_cell.length_b   1.000
_cell.length_c   1.000
_cell.angle_alpha   90.00
_cell.angle_beta   90.00
_cell.angle_gamma   90.00
#
_symmetry.space_group_name_H-M   'P 1'
#
loop_
_entity.id
_entity.type
_entity.pdbx_description
1 polymer ?
#
loop_
_entity_poly.entity_id
_entity_poly.type
_entity_poly.pdbx_seq_one_letter_code
_entity_poly.pdbx_strand_id
1 'polypeptide(L)'
;MSVGHPCGADMRFKHHGEDNDRRRYVLQLEDDVEFAERTLKDISKSMNRLIQKAEKQQPKNLMRLLAESRGFEGVEKFDSHHVPPLLSEEYLNCWSLPLVTLATIAMSLPNITKNLLDCLLISGVREGLVYVTLVEERLNASNDHVLIQKAAKISWLQLQNPDSQLHTAGQILQWLRDTAKNMVIEMEGTNYGVQDDNSKCRSISANSMYRITETILLSYHTNIDELSQEELFVQLSLMSADILAACLTNFPQVILMKCHTSAIERREANVQAAAQLLGETTKIINTLQERELPCLNTDDLASIDKWRAYLMDHIP
;
A
#
# COMPACT_ATOMS: atom_id res chain seq x y z
N MET A 1 -8.66 5.10 -53.57
CA MET A 1 -7.23 4.81 -53.83
C MET A 1 -6.55 4.81 -52.47
N SER A 2 -6.54 3.63 -51.87
CA SER A 2 -5.38 2.73 -51.73
C SER A 2 -4.49 3.19 -50.56
N VAL A 3 -4.71 2.60 -49.38
CA VAL A 3 -3.96 1.43 -48.84
C VAL A 3 -2.63 1.93 -48.27
N GLY A 4 -2.31 1.84 -46.99
CA GLY A 4 -2.63 0.84 -45.99
C GLY A 4 -1.30 0.36 -45.41
N HIS A 5 -1.14 0.31 -44.09
CA HIS A 5 -0.45 -0.79 -43.44
C HIS A 5 -0.78 -0.86 -41.94
N PRO A 6 -1.12 -2.06 -41.45
CA PRO A 6 -1.32 -2.36 -40.03
C PRO A 6 0.01 -2.77 -39.39
N CYS A 7 0.26 -2.35 -38.14
CA CYS A 7 1.31 -2.96 -37.33
C CYS A 7 0.81 -4.27 -36.72
N GLY A 8 0.75 -5.30 -37.57
CA GLY A 8 0.91 -6.68 -37.14
C GLY A 8 2.34 -7.10 -37.40
N ALA A 9 3.11 -7.34 -36.34
CA ALA A 9 4.33 -8.12 -36.41
C ALA A 9 4.06 -9.44 -35.68
N ASP A 10 3.73 -10.46 -36.49
CA ASP A 10 3.81 -11.88 -36.14
C ASP A 10 5.26 -12.19 -35.76
N MET A 11 5.57 -12.18 -34.46
CA MET A 11 6.86 -12.67 -33.96
C MET A 11 6.68 -14.14 -33.55
N ARG A 12 6.71 -15.03 -34.55
CA ARG A 12 6.97 -16.45 -34.33
C ARG A 12 8.36 -16.61 -33.74
N PHE A 13 8.46 -16.62 -32.43
CA PHE A 13 9.55 -17.30 -31.76
C PHE A 13 9.33 -18.80 -31.93
N LYS A 14 9.98 -19.37 -32.96
CA LYS A 14 10.31 -20.80 -32.96
C LYS A 14 11.31 -21.05 -31.83
N HIS A 15 10.82 -21.29 -30.62
CA HIS A 15 11.55 -22.11 -29.66
C HIS A 15 11.23 -23.58 -29.93
N HIS A 16 11.95 -24.16 -30.90
CA HIS A 16 12.21 -25.59 -30.90
C HIS A 16 13.41 -25.80 -29.97
N GLY A 17 13.14 -26.30 -28.77
CA GLY A 17 14.15 -26.60 -27.77
C GLY A 17 13.52 -27.29 -26.55
N GLU A 18 13.18 -28.57 -26.74
CA GLU A 18 13.21 -29.61 -25.71
C GLU A 18 12.41 -29.40 -24.40
N ASP A 19 11.07 -29.41 -24.47
CA ASP A 19 10.22 -29.78 -23.31
C ASP A 19 9.16 -30.84 -23.64
N ASN A 20 9.32 -31.53 -24.78
CA ASN A 20 8.34 -32.50 -25.28
C ASN A 20 8.77 -33.98 -25.16
N ASP A 21 9.81 -34.28 -24.38
CA ASP A 21 10.32 -35.67 -24.29
C ASP A 21 10.49 -36.21 -22.87
N ARG A 22 9.80 -35.62 -21.88
CA ARG A 22 9.70 -36.25 -20.54
C ARG A 22 8.41 -37.05 -20.34
N ARG A 23 7.37 -36.82 -21.14
CA ARG A 23 6.11 -37.59 -21.08
C ARG A 23 6.20 -38.99 -21.69
N ARG A 24 7.20 -39.25 -22.55
CA ARG A 24 7.40 -40.58 -23.18
C ARG A 24 8.06 -41.61 -22.26
N TYR A 25 8.69 -41.16 -21.18
CA TYR A 25 9.43 -42.03 -20.25
C TYR A 25 8.73 -42.21 -18.90
N VAL A 26 7.52 -41.66 -18.73
CA VAL A 26 6.70 -41.85 -17.53
C VAL A 26 5.57 -42.81 -17.88
N LEU A 27 5.65 -44.05 -17.41
CA LEU A 27 4.52 -44.98 -17.39
C LEU A 27 3.50 -44.44 -16.38
N GLN A 28 2.52 -43.66 -16.83
CA GLN A 28 1.34 -43.31 -16.05
C GLN A 28 0.32 -44.45 -16.16
N LEU A 29 0.01 -45.09 -15.04
CA LEU A 29 -1.11 -46.05 -14.98
C LEU A 29 -2.42 -45.26 -15.03
N GLU A 30 -3.41 -45.76 -15.77
CA GLU A 30 -4.72 -45.08 -15.91
C GLU A 30 -5.40 -44.86 -14.55
N ASP A 31 -5.20 -45.80 -13.61
CA ASP A 31 -5.63 -45.71 -12.22
C ASP A 31 -4.96 -44.54 -11.46
N ASP A 32 -3.69 -44.22 -11.76
CA ASP A 32 -2.95 -43.11 -11.13
C ASP A 32 -3.48 -41.75 -11.60
N VAL A 33 -3.90 -41.66 -12.87
CA VAL A 33 -4.50 -40.45 -13.45
C VAL A 33 -5.87 -40.20 -12.82
N GLU A 34 -6.71 -41.23 -12.72
CA GLU A 34 -8.02 -41.11 -12.07
C GLU A 34 -7.90 -40.75 -10.58
N PHE A 35 -6.94 -41.35 -9.88
CA PHE A 35 -6.65 -41.02 -8.49
C PHE A 35 -6.19 -39.56 -8.32
N ALA A 36 -5.30 -39.07 -9.19
CA ALA A 36 -4.84 -37.69 -9.16
C ALA A 36 -5.98 -36.70 -9.42
N GLU A 37 -6.85 -36.97 -10.39
CA GLU A 37 -8.02 -36.13 -10.69
C GLU A 37 -9.01 -36.07 -9.52
N ARG A 38 -9.34 -37.21 -8.91
CA ARG A 38 -10.21 -37.27 -7.72
C ARG A 38 -9.59 -36.48 -6.56
N THR A 39 -8.30 -36.65 -6.32
CA THR A 39 -7.56 -35.93 -5.28
C THR A 39 -7.59 -34.42 -5.51
N LEU A 40 -7.31 -33.95 -6.73
CA LEU A 40 -7.36 -32.52 -7.09
C LEU A 40 -8.77 -31.96 -6.92
N LYS A 41 -9.80 -32.72 -7.30
CA LYS A 41 -11.21 -32.32 -7.14
C LYS A 41 -11.58 -32.13 -5.67
N ASP A 42 -11.12 -33.01 -4.79
CA ASP A 42 -11.40 -32.90 -3.36
C ASP A 42 -10.63 -31.76 -2.68
N ILE A 43 -9.37 -31.53 -3.08
CA ILE A 43 -8.61 -30.34 -2.67
C ILE A 43 -9.33 -29.06 -3.13
N SER A 44 -9.76 -29.00 -4.39
CA SER A 44 -10.48 -27.85 -4.94
C SER A 44 -11.77 -27.57 -4.16
N LYS A 45 -12.58 -28.60 -3.86
CA LYS A 45 -13.76 -28.45 -2.99
C LYS A 45 -13.41 -27.91 -1.61
N SER A 46 -12.33 -28.41 -1.00
CA SER A 46 -11.85 -27.95 0.31
C SER A 46 -11.45 -26.47 0.28
N MET A 47 -10.67 -26.06 -0.72
CA MET A 47 -10.26 -24.66 -0.89
C MET A 47 -11.46 -23.75 -1.16
N ASN A 48 -12.42 -24.16 -2.00
CA ASN A 48 -13.64 -23.40 -2.26
C ASN A 48 -14.47 -23.19 -0.99
N ARG A 49 -14.59 -24.20 -0.12
CA ARG A 49 -15.25 -24.05 1.18
C ARG A 49 -14.54 -23.04 2.08
N LEU A 50 -13.20 -23.02 2.04
CA LEU A 50 -12.39 -22.10 2.81
C LEU A 50 -12.57 -20.65 2.30
N ILE A 51 -12.55 -20.43 0.98
CA ILE A 51 -12.84 -19.14 0.34
C ILE A 51 -14.23 -18.63 0.78
N GLN A 52 -15.27 -19.46 0.65
CA GLN A 52 -16.64 -19.09 1.03
C GLN A 52 -16.78 -18.75 2.52
N LYS A 53 -15.98 -19.36 3.38
CA LYS A 53 -15.93 -19.03 4.81
C LYS A 53 -15.23 -17.68 5.03
N ALA A 54 -14.12 -17.45 4.34
CA ALA A 54 -13.32 -16.24 4.41
C ALA A 54 -14.06 -15.01 3.84
N GLU A 55 -14.93 -15.18 2.85
CA GLU A 55 -15.81 -14.12 2.33
C GLU A 55 -16.72 -13.49 3.40
N LYS A 56 -17.00 -14.20 4.50
CA LYS A 56 -17.77 -13.68 5.63
C LYS A 56 -16.92 -12.85 6.61
N GLN A 57 -15.61 -12.87 6.44
CA GLN A 57 -14.61 -12.23 7.31
C GLN A 57 -14.01 -10.98 6.66
N GLN A 58 -14.68 -10.42 5.67
CA GLN A 58 -14.23 -9.22 4.96
C GLN A 58 -13.96 -8.05 5.92
N PRO A 59 -12.90 -7.26 5.65
CA PRO A 59 -12.52 -6.11 6.47
C PRO A 59 -13.50 -4.96 6.25
N LYS A 60 -14.51 -4.87 7.12
CA LYS A 60 -15.66 -3.97 6.94
C LYS A 60 -15.27 -2.49 6.99
N ASN A 61 -14.31 -2.12 7.84
CA ASN A 61 -13.90 -0.73 7.97
C ASN A 61 -13.00 -0.32 6.81
N LEU A 62 -12.12 -1.22 6.35
CA LEU A 62 -11.34 -1.01 5.13
C LEU A 62 -12.24 -0.81 3.92
N MET A 63 -13.25 -1.67 3.75
CA MET A 63 -14.21 -1.53 2.65
C MET A 63 -14.95 -0.20 2.70
N ARG A 64 -15.33 0.27 3.90
CA ARG A 64 -15.97 1.57 4.07
C ARG A 64 -15.04 2.72 3.68
N LEU A 65 -13.76 2.65 4.08
CA LEU A 65 -12.76 3.65 3.71
C LEU A 65 -12.51 3.66 2.20
N LEU A 66 -12.34 2.50 1.57
CA LEU A 66 -12.14 2.37 0.12
C LEU A 66 -13.31 2.89 -0.71
N ALA A 67 -14.53 2.90 -0.15
CA ALA A 67 -15.70 3.46 -0.82
C ALA A 67 -15.65 4.99 -0.99
N GLU A 68 -14.83 5.68 -0.19
CA GLU A 68 -14.60 7.12 -0.34
C GLU A 68 -13.71 7.45 -1.55
N SER A 69 -12.83 6.51 -1.92
CA SER A 69 -11.92 6.67 -3.05
C SER A 69 -12.65 6.51 -4.39
N ARG A 70 -12.52 7.52 -5.25
CA ARG A 70 -13.04 7.51 -6.65
C ARG A 70 -11.94 7.39 -7.70
N GLY A 71 -10.68 7.47 -7.29
CA GLY A 71 -9.52 7.49 -8.17
C GLY A 71 -8.26 7.23 -7.38
N PHE A 72 -7.17 7.86 -7.79
CA PHE A 72 -5.86 7.69 -7.17
C PHE A 72 -5.15 9.03 -6.92
N GLU A 73 -5.87 10.15 -6.99
CA GLU A 73 -5.31 11.51 -6.84
C GLU A 73 -4.61 11.68 -5.48
N GLY A 74 -5.12 11.04 -4.43
CA GLY A 74 -4.52 11.05 -3.10
C GLY A 74 -3.11 10.45 -3.05
N VAL A 75 -2.74 9.59 -4.00
CA VAL A 75 -1.38 9.08 -4.13
C VAL A 75 -0.42 10.19 -4.56
N GLU A 76 -0.84 11.10 -5.42
CA GLU A 76 -0.05 12.26 -5.84
C GLU A 76 -0.01 13.32 -4.74
N LYS A 77 -1.17 13.65 -4.16
CA LYS A 77 -1.37 14.79 -3.25
C LYS A 77 -0.74 14.67 -1.86
N PHE A 78 -0.38 13.48 -1.39
CA PHE A 78 0.10 13.32 -0.01
C PHE A 78 1.51 13.90 0.22
N ASP A 79 2.33 14.02 -0.82
CA ASP A 79 3.68 14.56 -0.77
C ASP A 79 3.94 15.47 -1.98
N SER A 80 4.94 16.34 -1.94
CA SER A 80 5.25 17.30 -3.00
C SER A 80 6.73 17.50 -3.20
N HIS A 81 7.18 17.57 -4.46
CA HIS A 81 8.55 17.93 -4.82
C HIS A 81 8.92 19.38 -4.44
N HIS A 82 7.94 20.22 -4.12
CA HIS A 82 8.17 21.57 -3.62
C HIS A 82 8.59 21.59 -2.14
N VAL A 83 8.45 20.47 -1.42
CA VAL A 83 8.89 20.36 -0.04
C VAL A 83 10.35 19.87 -0.01
N PRO A 84 11.29 20.66 0.55
CA PRO A 84 12.69 20.28 0.59
C PRO A 84 12.91 19.05 1.48
N PRO A 85 13.80 18.12 1.13
CA PRO A 85 14.16 17.02 2.01
C PRO A 85 14.89 17.54 3.26
N LEU A 86 14.62 16.94 4.43
CA LEU A 86 15.37 17.24 5.66
C LEU A 86 16.48 16.23 5.95
N LEU A 87 16.38 15.03 5.38
CA LEU A 87 17.39 13.97 5.55
C LEU A 87 18.48 14.13 4.51
N SER A 88 19.71 13.87 4.92
CA SER A 88 20.88 13.81 4.03
C SER A 88 20.84 12.61 3.07
N GLU A 89 20.21 11.51 3.49
CA GLU A 89 19.95 10.32 2.69
C GLU A 89 18.51 10.36 2.15
N GLU A 90 18.34 10.15 0.84
CA GLU A 90 17.02 10.09 0.21
C GLU A 90 16.44 8.67 0.35
N TYR A 91 15.30 8.57 1.03
CA TYR A 91 14.59 7.31 1.24
C TYR A 91 13.35 7.25 0.34
N LEU A 92 13.18 6.12 -0.35
CA LEU A 92 11.96 5.84 -1.13
C LEU A 92 10.75 5.75 -0.21
N ASN A 93 9.58 6.13 -0.70
CA ASN A 93 8.36 5.93 0.08
C ASN A 93 7.96 4.44 0.06
N CYS A 94 7.45 3.96 1.19
CA CYS A 94 6.67 2.72 1.23
C CYS A 94 5.17 3.06 1.32
N TRP A 95 4.30 2.07 1.17
CA TRP A 95 2.84 2.28 1.23
C TRP A 95 2.35 2.53 2.67
N SER A 96 2.94 1.85 3.64
CA SER A 96 2.50 1.89 5.04
C SER A 96 2.86 3.21 5.75
N LEU A 97 4.01 3.82 5.42
CA LEU A 97 4.49 5.04 6.06
C LEU A 97 3.55 6.26 5.88
N PRO A 98 3.09 6.62 4.66
CA PRO A 98 2.15 7.72 4.49
C PRO A 98 0.79 7.40 5.14
N LEU A 99 0.32 6.15 5.08
CA LEU A 99 -0.95 5.76 5.73
C LEU A 99 -0.92 5.97 7.24
N VAL A 100 0.15 5.52 7.90
CA VAL A 100 0.32 5.71 9.35
C VAL A 100 0.47 7.19 9.68
N THR A 101 1.17 7.96 8.85
CA THR A 101 1.35 9.40 9.03
C THR A 101 0.01 10.15 8.90
N LEU A 102 -0.77 9.89 7.86
CA LEU A 102 -2.11 10.49 7.65
C LEU A 102 -3.07 10.14 8.78
N ALA A 103 -3.09 8.89 9.23
CA ALA A 103 -3.89 8.47 10.38
C ALA A 103 -3.46 9.18 11.67
N THR A 104 -2.15 9.40 11.86
CA THR A 104 -1.61 10.14 13.01
C THR A 104 -2.06 11.61 12.98
N ILE A 105 -1.97 12.28 11.83
CA ILE A 105 -2.46 13.66 11.67
C ILE A 105 -3.95 13.74 12.04
N ALA A 106 -4.75 12.79 11.56
CA ALA A 106 -6.18 12.75 11.89
C ALA A 106 -6.46 12.51 13.38
N MET A 107 -5.65 11.69 14.06
CA MET A 107 -5.73 11.50 15.52
C MET A 107 -5.42 12.79 16.30
N SER A 108 -4.66 13.71 15.72
CA SER A 108 -4.34 15.01 16.32
C SER A 108 -5.46 16.05 16.18
N LEU A 109 -6.57 15.74 15.50
CA LEU A 109 -7.70 16.65 15.31
C LEU A 109 -8.72 16.54 16.47
N PRO A 110 -8.78 17.50 17.41
CA PRO A 110 -9.63 17.38 18.60
C PRO A 110 -11.13 17.50 18.33
N ASN A 111 -11.54 18.14 17.22
CA ASN A 111 -12.96 18.46 16.96
C ASN A 111 -13.67 17.43 16.07
N ILE A 112 -13.00 16.33 15.70
CA ILE A 112 -13.63 15.27 14.91
C ILE A 112 -14.45 14.36 15.82
N THR A 113 -15.65 14.00 15.36
CA THR A 113 -16.48 13.02 16.06
C THR A 113 -15.70 11.73 16.24
N LYS A 114 -15.39 11.38 17.50
CA LYS A 114 -14.53 10.24 17.84
C LYS A 114 -14.95 8.94 17.16
N ASN A 115 -16.25 8.66 17.07
CA ASN A 115 -16.77 7.47 16.39
C ASN A 115 -16.47 7.47 14.89
N LEU A 116 -16.52 8.65 14.24
CA LEU A 116 -16.18 8.78 12.82
C LEU A 116 -14.68 8.55 12.60
N LEU A 117 -13.83 9.19 13.41
CA LEU A 117 -12.37 9.00 13.39
C LEU A 117 -12.00 7.52 13.59
N ASP A 118 -12.49 6.92 14.68
CA ASP A 118 -12.15 5.56 15.07
C ASP A 118 -12.62 4.53 14.03
N CYS A 119 -13.86 4.63 13.54
CA CYS A 119 -14.41 3.63 12.62
C CYS A 119 -13.99 3.82 11.16
N LEU A 120 -13.97 5.06 10.64
CA LEU A 120 -13.72 5.28 9.21
C LEU A 120 -12.23 5.21 8.91
N LEU A 121 -11.44 6.08 9.55
CA LEU A 121 -10.04 6.23 9.20
C LEU A 121 -9.16 5.26 9.98
N ILE A 122 -9.22 5.27 11.31
CA ILE A 122 -8.27 4.50 12.13
C ILE A 122 -8.47 3.00 11.95
N SER A 123 -9.71 2.51 12.08
CA SER A 123 -10.01 1.08 11.87
C SER A 123 -9.83 0.66 10.42
N GLY A 124 -10.17 1.53 9.45
CA GLY A 124 -9.98 1.26 8.02
C GLY A 124 -8.51 1.14 7.64
N VAL A 125 -7.67 2.09 8.06
CA VAL A 125 -6.22 2.06 7.87
C VAL A 125 -5.61 0.86 8.60
N ARG A 126 -6.03 0.57 9.83
CA ARG A 126 -5.52 -0.58 10.59
C ARG A 126 -5.81 -1.92 9.91
N GLU A 127 -7.03 -2.11 9.41
CA GLU A 127 -7.40 -3.30 8.61
C GLU A 127 -6.61 -3.34 7.30
N GLY A 128 -6.48 -2.20 6.62
CA GLY A 128 -5.70 -2.06 5.38
C GLY A 128 -4.22 -2.40 5.54
N LEU A 129 -3.59 -1.98 6.64
CA LEU A 129 -2.18 -2.19 6.91
C LEU A 129 -1.80 -3.68 6.97
N VAL A 130 -2.74 -4.56 7.33
CA VAL A 130 -2.52 -6.03 7.27
C VAL A 130 -2.20 -6.46 5.84
N TYR A 131 -2.95 -5.96 4.87
CA TYR A 131 -2.79 -6.31 3.45
C TYR A 131 -1.64 -5.53 2.80
N VAL A 132 -1.47 -4.26 3.15
CA VAL A 132 -0.34 -3.43 2.70
C VAL A 132 1.00 -4.07 3.09
N THR A 133 1.11 -4.56 4.33
CA THR A 133 2.32 -5.25 4.80
C THR A 133 2.63 -6.47 3.94
N LEU A 134 1.60 -7.23 3.50
CA LEU A 134 1.80 -8.38 2.61
C LEU A 134 2.27 -7.98 1.22
N VAL A 135 1.81 -6.84 0.69
CA VAL A 135 2.30 -6.27 -0.57
C VAL A 135 3.76 -5.86 -0.43
N GLU A 136 4.07 -5.09 0.61
CA GLU A 136 5.41 -4.58 0.90
C GLU A 136 6.43 -5.71 1.11
N GLU A 137 6.12 -6.72 1.92
CA GLU A 137 7.01 -7.85 2.19
C GLU A 137 7.27 -8.73 0.96
N ARG A 138 6.40 -8.69 -0.05
CA ARG A 138 6.48 -9.58 -1.23
C ARG A 138 7.03 -8.90 -2.46
N LEU A 139 6.66 -7.64 -2.69
CA LEU A 139 7.02 -6.91 -3.89
C LEU A 139 8.12 -5.87 -3.63
N ASN A 140 8.25 -5.37 -2.39
CA ASN A 140 9.18 -4.31 -2.01
C ASN A 140 10.14 -4.77 -0.89
N ALA A 141 10.83 -5.90 -1.11
CA ALA A 141 11.65 -6.56 -0.08
C ALA A 141 13.12 -6.10 -0.02
N SER A 142 13.50 -4.96 -0.63
CA SER A 142 14.88 -4.48 -0.54
C SER A 142 15.23 -3.99 0.88
N ASN A 143 16.52 -3.96 1.24
CA ASN A 143 16.96 -3.54 2.58
C ASN A 143 16.44 -2.16 2.98
N ASP A 144 16.42 -1.19 2.05
CA ASP A 144 15.93 0.16 2.31
C ASP A 144 14.43 0.15 2.63
N HIS A 145 13.65 -0.63 1.87
CA HIS A 145 12.22 -0.79 2.14
C HIS A 145 11.97 -1.45 3.51
N VAL A 146 12.79 -2.41 3.94
CA VAL A 146 12.65 -3.03 5.27
C VAL A 146 12.83 -1.98 6.39
N LEU A 147 13.79 -1.07 6.26
CA LEU A 147 14.01 -0.01 7.24
C LEU A 147 12.82 0.98 7.27
N ILE A 148 12.30 1.35 6.11
CA ILE A 148 11.17 2.29 5.98
C ILE A 148 9.85 1.66 6.47
N GLN A 149 9.61 0.39 6.16
CA GLN A 149 8.50 -0.39 6.72
C GLN A 149 8.60 -0.53 8.25
N LYS A 150 9.82 -0.66 8.78
CA LYS A 150 10.07 -0.65 10.22
C LYS A 150 9.76 0.73 10.81
N ALA A 151 10.10 1.82 10.11
CA ALA A 151 9.74 3.18 10.49
C ALA A 151 8.22 3.38 10.57
N ALA A 152 7.46 2.87 9.59
CA ALA A 152 6.00 2.90 9.61
C ALA A 152 5.39 2.19 10.83
N LYS A 153 6.08 1.18 11.39
CA LYS A 153 5.65 0.45 12.60
C LYS A 153 6.00 1.19 13.89
N ILE A 154 6.89 2.18 13.87
CA ILE A 154 7.19 2.99 15.05
C ILE A 154 6.02 3.94 15.29
N SER A 155 5.30 3.71 16.38
CA SER A 155 4.19 4.57 16.80
C SER A 155 4.65 6.01 17.01
N TRP A 156 3.99 6.93 16.33
CA TRP A 156 4.08 8.38 16.53
C TRP A 156 3.55 8.89 17.87
N LEU A 157 3.11 8.00 18.77
CA LEU A 157 2.68 8.32 20.14
C LEU A 157 3.72 9.09 20.97
N GLN A 158 4.94 9.29 20.46
CA GLN A 158 5.97 10.13 21.09
C GLN A 158 5.91 11.60 20.67
N LEU A 159 5.20 11.95 19.59
CA LEU A 159 4.78 13.33 19.35
C LEU A 159 3.73 13.63 20.42
N GLN A 160 4.03 14.61 21.28
CA GLN A 160 3.10 15.07 22.31
C GLN A 160 1.73 15.36 21.66
N ASN A 161 0.64 15.23 22.41
CA ASN A 161 -0.63 15.76 21.88
C ASN A 161 -0.41 17.26 21.60
N PRO A 162 -0.95 17.78 20.48
CA PRO A 162 -0.92 19.20 20.21
C PRO A 162 -1.40 19.94 21.47
N ASP A 163 -0.78 21.08 21.78
CA ASP A 163 -1.20 21.91 22.91
C ASP A 163 -2.73 22.08 22.85
N SER A 164 -3.42 21.92 23.98
CA SER A 164 -4.88 22.00 24.05
C SER A 164 -5.44 23.36 23.62
N GLN A 165 -4.57 24.35 23.40
CA GLN A 165 -4.88 25.67 22.86
C GLN A 165 -4.88 25.74 21.32
N LEU A 166 -4.46 24.68 20.61
CA LEU A 166 -4.50 24.62 19.15
C LEU A 166 -5.91 24.23 18.71
N HIS A 167 -6.60 25.15 18.06
CA HIS A 167 -8.02 25.00 17.73
C HIS A 167 -8.29 24.83 16.24
N THR A 168 -7.40 25.31 15.36
CA THR A 168 -7.59 25.26 13.91
C THR A 168 -6.79 24.13 13.26
N ALA A 169 -7.25 23.63 12.11
CA ALA A 169 -6.53 22.62 11.34
C ALA A 169 -5.14 23.11 10.92
N GLY A 170 -5.03 24.37 10.48
CA GLY A 170 -3.77 25.00 10.13
C GLY A 170 -2.75 25.03 11.26
N GLN A 171 -3.16 25.43 12.46
CA GLN A 171 -2.31 25.44 13.65
C GLN A 171 -1.80 24.04 14.02
N ILE A 172 -2.67 23.02 13.92
CA ILE A 172 -2.28 21.62 14.22
C ILE A 172 -1.27 21.13 13.19
N LEU A 173 -1.49 21.39 11.89
CA LEU A 173 -0.56 21.02 10.82
C LEU A 173 0.79 21.72 10.98
N GLN A 174 0.82 23.01 11.29
CA GLN A 174 2.05 23.76 11.54
C GLN A 174 2.81 23.20 12.75
N TRP A 175 2.11 22.91 13.85
CA TRP A 175 2.70 22.33 15.04
C TRP A 175 3.33 20.96 14.77
N LEU A 176 2.60 20.08 14.06
CA LEU A 176 3.10 18.76 13.66
C LEU A 176 4.33 18.87 12.75
N ARG A 177 4.27 19.76 11.75
CA ARG A 177 5.38 20.05 10.84
C ARG A 177 6.62 20.49 11.60
N ASP A 178 6.50 21.50 12.44
CA ASP A 178 7.62 22.13 13.13
C ASP A 178 8.23 21.17 14.17
N THR A 179 7.38 20.41 14.86
CA THR A 179 7.83 19.36 15.78
C THR A 179 8.61 18.28 15.04
N ALA A 180 8.06 17.78 13.93
CA ALA A 180 8.71 16.76 13.11
C ALA A 180 10.03 17.26 12.50
N LYS A 181 10.07 18.50 12.01
CA LYS A 181 11.28 19.15 11.49
C LYS A 181 12.37 19.26 12.56
N ASN A 182 12.03 19.73 13.76
CA ASN A 182 12.97 19.85 14.86
C ASN A 182 13.51 18.47 15.26
N MET A 183 12.67 17.44 15.31
CA MET A 183 13.11 16.07 15.57
C MET A 183 14.13 15.56 14.54
N VAL A 184 13.93 15.83 13.24
CA VAL A 184 14.91 15.44 12.21
C VAL A 184 16.22 16.18 12.42
N ILE A 185 16.19 17.50 12.61
CA ILE A 185 17.38 18.34 12.78
C ILE A 185 18.19 17.93 14.02
N GLU A 186 17.53 17.65 15.14
CA GLU A 186 18.20 17.16 16.35
C GLU A 186 18.88 15.81 16.12
N MET A 187 18.22 14.88 15.44
CA MET A 187 18.79 13.55 15.16
C MET A 187 19.94 13.61 14.16
N GLU A 188 19.85 14.44 13.12
CA GLU A 188 20.93 14.67 12.13
C GLU A 188 22.13 15.42 12.75
N GLY A 189 21.88 16.40 13.62
CA GLY A 189 22.92 17.22 14.25
C GLY A 189 23.74 16.50 15.33
N THR A 190 23.25 15.38 15.86
CA THR A 190 23.91 14.61 16.93
C THR A 190 24.87 13.52 16.38
N ASN A 191 25.06 13.43 15.06
CA ASN A 191 25.82 12.37 14.37
C ASN A 191 27.35 12.45 14.55
N TYR A 192 27.84 12.18 15.77
CA TYR A 192 29.25 11.83 16.03
C TYR A 192 29.47 10.30 16.10
N GLY A 193 28.50 9.46 15.72
CA GLY A 193 28.59 8.00 15.77
C GLY A 193 27.66 7.27 14.79
N VAL A 194 27.78 5.94 14.71
CA VAL A 194 26.93 5.08 13.86
C VAL A 194 25.49 5.12 14.39
N GLN A 195 24.57 5.68 13.60
CA GLN A 195 23.15 5.76 13.93
C GLN A 195 22.54 4.34 13.95
N ASP A 196 21.88 3.98 15.05
CA ASP A 196 21.18 2.69 15.15
C ASP A 196 19.89 2.68 14.30
N ASP A 197 19.37 1.48 14.00
CA ASP A 197 18.15 1.35 13.21
C ASP A 197 16.95 2.11 13.79
N ASN A 198 16.83 2.20 15.11
CA ASN A 198 15.67 2.80 15.77
C ASN A 198 15.68 4.32 15.61
N SER A 199 16.85 4.95 15.75
CA SER A 199 17.05 6.36 15.48
C SER A 199 16.85 6.68 14.00
N LYS A 200 17.34 5.85 13.07
CA LYS A 200 17.04 5.99 11.63
C LYS A 200 15.54 5.92 11.35
N CYS A 201 14.86 4.91 11.91
CA CYS A 201 13.41 4.76 11.75
C CYS A 201 12.66 5.99 12.28
N ARG A 202 13.07 6.54 13.43
CA ARG A 202 12.49 7.78 13.96
C ARG A 202 12.72 8.97 13.04
N SER A 203 13.91 9.12 12.47
CA SER A 203 14.22 10.17 11.49
C SER A 203 13.40 10.04 10.21
N ILE A 204 13.23 8.81 9.68
CA ILE A 204 12.39 8.52 8.51
C ILE A 204 10.94 8.88 8.78
N SER A 205 10.40 8.44 9.93
CA SER A 205 9.06 8.83 10.35
C SER A 205 8.98 10.36 10.47
N ALA A 206 9.83 11.00 11.28
CA ALA A 206 9.92 12.46 11.44
C ALA A 206 9.87 13.19 10.10
N ASN A 207 10.68 12.76 9.14
CA ASN A 207 10.70 13.32 7.80
C ASN A 207 9.38 13.12 7.04
N SER A 208 8.75 11.95 7.11
CA SER A 208 7.42 11.71 6.51
C SER A 208 6.35 12.65 7.07
N MET A 209 6.27 12.82 8.40
CA MET A 209 5.33 13.77 9.00
C MET A 209 5.58 15.20 8.52
N TYR A 210 6.85 15.64 8.55
CA TYR A 210 7.22 16.95 8.05
C TYR A 210 6.78 17.14 6.59
N ARG A 211 7.09 16.19 5.71
CA ARG A 211 6.81 16.32 4.27
C ARG A 211 5.32 16.32 3.97
N ILE A 212 4.54 15.44 4.60
CA ILE A 212 3.08 15.38 4.39
C ILE A 212 2.41 16.63 4.95
N THR A 213 2.75 17.06 6.17
CA THR A 213 2.14 18.25 6.78
C THR A 213 2.49 19.52 6.02
N GLU A 214 3.74 19.70 5.58
CA GLU A 214 4.13 20.83 4.73
C GLU A 214 3.45 20.76 3.36
N THR A 215 3.30 19.58 2.76
CA THR A 215 2.57 19.43 1.49
C THR A 215 1.11 19.86 1.62
N ILE A 216 0.42 19.44 2.69
CA ILE A 216 -0.95 19.87 2.96
C ILE A 216 -1.00 21.39 3.19
N LEU A 217 -0.08 21.96 3.98
CA LEU A 217 -0.03 23.41 4.19
C LEU A 217 0.16 24.17 2.87
N LEU A 218 1.04 23.67 2.01
CA LEU A 218 1.28 24.24 0.68
C LEU A 218 0.04 24.13 -0.22
N SER A 219 -0.73 23.05 -0.18
CA SER A 219 -1.91 22.93 -1.06
C SER A 219 -3.00 23.96 -0.74
N TYR A 220 -3.10 24.41 0.51
CA TYR A 220 -4.06 25.42 0.95
C TYR A 220 -3.56 26.88 0.89
N HIS A 221 -2.26 27.11 0.66
CA HIS A 221 -1.66 28.45 0.52
C HIS A 221 -2.17 29.45 1.58
N THR A 222 -2.77 30.57 1.16
CA THR A 222 -3.30 31.64 2.02
C THR A 222 -4.61 31.28 2.69
N ASN A 223 -5.27 30.20 2.28
CA ASN A 223 -6.59 29.80 2.76
C ASN A 223 -6.50 28.82 3.94
N ILE A 224 -5.30 28.61 4.49
CA ILE A 224 -5.08 27.67 5.59
C ILE A 224 -5.87 28.04 6.86
N ASP A 225 -6.13 29.33 7.05
CA ASP A 225 -6.94 29.84 8.18
C ASP A 225 -8.43 29.52 8.02
N GLU A 226 -8.88 29.24 6.80
CA GLU A 226 -10.27 28.87 6.48
C GLU A 226 -10.50 27.35 6.55
N LEU A 227 -9.41 26.55 6.59
CA LEU A 227 -9.49 25.09 6.63
C LEU A 227 -10.09 24.60 7.96
N SER A 228 -11.29 24.02 7.89
CA SER A 228 -11.88 23.33 9.04
C SER A 228 -11.20 21.99 9.32
N GLN A 229 -11.31 21.51 10.56
CA GLN A 229 -10.77 20.19 10.90
C GLN A 229 -11.53 19.09 10.16
N GLU A 230 -12.85 19.25 9.95
CA GLU A 230 -13.70 18.32 9.22
C GLU A 230 -13.27 18.20 7.76
N GLU A 231 -12.99 19.32 7.08
CA GLU A 231 -12.47 19.31 5.72
C GLU A 231 -11.11 18.63 5.64
N LEU A 232 -10.20 18.95 6.57
CA LEU A 232 -8.92 18.26 6.65
C LEU A 232 -9.10 16.76 6.87
N PHE A 233 -9.99 16.35 7.76
CA PHE A 233 -10.28 14.94 8.03
C PHE A 233 -10.81 14.20 6.79
N VAL A 234 -11.68 14.84 6.00
CA VAL A 234 -12.16 14.29 4.73
C VAL A 234 -10.99 14.12 3.75
N GLN A 235 -10.12 15.12 3.61
CA GLN A 235 -8.94 15.01 2.74
C GLN A 235 -7.98 13.90 3.18
N LEU A 236 -7.68 13.80 4.48
CA LEU A 236 -6.85 12.72 5.03
C LEU A 236 -7.46 11.34 4.75
N SER A 237 -8.79 11.23 4.85
CA SER A 237 -9.51 9.98 4.57
C SER A 237 -9.47 9.61 3.10
N LEU A 238 -9.66 10.58 2.20
CA LEU A 238 -9.55 10.38 0.75
C LEU A 238 -8.14 9.98 0.34
N MET A 239 -7.11 10.68 0.84
CA MET A 239 -5.71 10.32 0.58
C MET A 239 -5.40 8.90 1.06
N SER A 240 -5.84 8.54 2.26
CA SER A 240 -5.66 7.19 2.80
C SER A 240 -6.37 6.14 1.96
N ALA A 241 -7.60 6.41 1.52
CA ALA A 241 -8.37 5.50 0.69
C ALA A 241 -7.75 5.29 -0.70
N ASP A 242 -7.25 6.36 -1.34
CA ASP A 242 -6.58 6.30 -2.64
C ASP A 242 -5.25 5.53 -2.57
N ILE A 243 -4.44 5.77 -1.52
CA ILE A 243 -3.19 5.04 -1.29
C ILE A 243 -3.46 3.56 -1.03
N LEU A 244 -4.48 3.23 -0.21
CA LEU A 244 -4.91 1.85 0.01
C LEU A 244 -5.41 1.21 -1.29
N ALA A 245 -6.24 1.91 -2.06
CA ALA A 245 -6.76 1.41 -3.32
C ALA A 245 -5.62 1.09 -4.29
N ALA A 246 -4.67 2.01 -4.49
CA ALA A 246 -3.51 1.80 -5.35
C ALA A 246 -2.60 0.66 -4.87
N CYS A 247 -2.35 0.55 -3.56
CA CYS A 247 -1.55 -0.54 -3.03
C CYS A 247 -2.22 -1.90 -3.31
N LEU A 248 -3.54 -2.00 -3.10
CA LEU A 248 -4.31 -3.24 -3.17
C LEU A 248 -4.58 -3.73 -4.60
N THR A 249 -4.30 -2.94 -5.65
CA THR A 249 -4.32 -3.46 -7.03
C THR A 249 -3.22 -4.51 -7.26
N ASN A 250 -2.16 -4.50 -6.44
CA ASN A 250 -1.09 -5.49 -6.47
C ASN A 250 -1.45 -6.79 -5.72
N PHE A 251 -2.57 -6.81 -4.99
CA PHE A 251 -2.92 -7.93 -4.12
C PHE A 251 -3.16 -9.27 -4.84
N PRO A 252 -3.76 -9.30 -6.06
CA PRO A 252 -3.87 -10.55 -6.83
C PRO A 252 -2.51 -11.21 -7.10
N GLN A 253 -1.48 -10.42 -7.41
CA GLN A 253 -0.11 -10.93 -7.59
C GLN A 253 0.46 -11.51 -6.30
N VAL A 254 0.25 -10.84 -5.17
CA VAL A 254 0.67 -11.32 -3.84
C VAL A 254 0.04 -12.68 -3.52
N ILE A 255 -1.27 -12.85 -3.76
CA ILE A 255 -1.97 -14.12 -3.59
C ILE A 255 -1.35 -15.20 -4.48
N LEU A 256 -1.12 -14.87 -5.76
CA LEU A 256 -0.53 -15.80 -6.73
C LEU A 256 0.87 -16.27 -6.29
N MET A 257 1.75 -15.34 -5.92
CA MET A 257 3.10 -15.67 -5.42
C MET A 257 3.05 -16.58 -4.19
N LYS A 258 2.05 -16.38 -3.31
CA LYS A 258 1.85 -17.21 -2.13
C LYS A 258 1.50 -18.66 -2.50
N CYS A 259 0.75 -18.88 -3.58
CA CYS A 259 0.42 -20.22 -4.11
C CYS A 259 1.63 -20.95 -4.73
N HIS A 260 2.62 -20.21 -5.25
CA HIS A 260 3.75 -20.75 -6.01
C HIS A 260 5.03 -20.98 -5.18
N THR A 261 4.97 -20.93 -3.84
CA THR A 261 6.15 -21.18 -3.01
C THR A 261 6.71 -22.60 -3.22
N SER A 262 8.02 -22.71 -3.47
CA SER A 262 8.71 -23.95 -3.90
C SER A 262 8.91 -24.98 -2.79
N ALA A 263 8.93 -24.58 -1.52
CA ALA A 263 9.08 -25.50 -0.39
C ALA A 263 7.81 -26.35 -0.22
N ILE A 264 7.91 -27.64 -0.54
CA ILE A 264 6.80 -28.61 -0.51
C ILE A 264 6.18 -28.68 0.89
N GLU A 265 7.02 -28.61 1.94
CA GLU A 265 6.61 -28.67 3.35
C GLU A 265 5.67 -27.53 3.75
N ARG A 266 5.75 -26.39 3.04
CA ARG A 266 4.94 -25.19 3.34
C ARG A 266 3.81 -24.98 2.33
N ARG A 267 3.74 -25.79 1.27
CA ARG A 267 2.85 -25.56 0.13
C ARG A 267 1.39 -25.65 0.51
N GLU A 268 0.99 -26.65 1.29
CA GLU A 268 -0.40 -26.78 1.74
C GLU A 268 -0.85 -25.59 2.59
N ALA A 269 -0.09 -25.24 3.64
CA ALA A 269 -0.39 -24.10 4.51
C ALA A 269 -0.40 -22.77 3.74
N ASN A 270 0.48 -22.61 2.76
CA ASN A 270 0.52 -21.42 1.91
C ASN A 270 -0.69 -21.32 1.00
N VAL A 271 -1.11 -22.41 0.36
CA VAL A 271 -2.31 -22.47 -0.49
C VAL A 271 -3.57 -22.22 0.33
N GLN A 272 -3.68 -22.82 1.52
CA GLN A 272 -4.79 -22.54 2.44
C GLN A 272 -4.84 -21.06 2.83
N ALA A 273 -3.71 -20.47 3.20
CA ALA A 273 -3.66 -19.05 3.53
C ALA A 273 -3.91 -18.14 2.30
N ALA A 274 -3.51 -18.54 1.09
CA ALA A 274 -3.84 -17.80 -0.14
C ALA A 274 -5.34 -17.86 -0.44
N ALA A 275 -5.98 -19.02 -0.25
CA ALA A 275 -7.43 -19.17 -0.38
C ALA A 275 -8.19 -18.35 0.68
N GLN A 276 -7.67 -18.25 1.91
CA GLN A 276 -8.23 -17.38 2.95
C GLN A 276 -8.15 -15.91 2.53
N LEU A 277 -6.95 -15.44 2.15
CA LEU A 277 -6.74 -14.06 1.69
C LEU A 277 -7.62 -13.71 0.49
N LEU A 278 -7.74 -14.63 -0.47
CA LEU A 278 -8.60 -14.45 -1.63
C LEU A 278 -10.04 -14.21 -1.17
N GLY A 279 -10.63 -15.08 -0.34
CA GLY A 279 -12.01 -14.90 0.12
C GLY A 279 -12.23 -13.61 0.93
N GLU A 280 -11.30 -13.25 1.81
CA GLU A 280 -11.36 -12.00 2.58
C GLU A 280 -11.31 -10.75 1.71
N THR A 281 -10.65 -10.82 0.55
CA THR A 281 -10.38 -9.66 -0.31
C THR A 281 -11.15 -9.68 -1.63
N THR A 282 -11.93 -10.72 -1.94
CA THR A 282 -12.65 -10.87 -3.22
C THR A 282 -13.41 -9.61 -3.62
N LYS A 283 -14.18 -9.01 -2.68
CA LYS A 283 -14.93 -7.79 -3.00
C LYS A 283 -14.03 -6.59 -3.26
N ILE A 284 -12.94 -6.45 -2.50
CA ILE A 284 -11.96 -5.38 -2.72
C ILE A 284 -11.36 -5.53 -4.12
N ILE A 285 -10.90 -6.74 -4.47
CA ILE A 285 -10.30 -7.03 -5.77
C ILE A 285 -11.30 -6.70 -6.89
N ASN A 286 -12.54 -7.15 -6.79
CA ASN A 286 -13.56 -6.88 -7.81
C ASN A 286 -13.83 -5.38 -7.96
N THR A 287 -13.98 -4.64 -6.85
CA THR A 287 -14.20 -3.19 -6.88
C THR A 287 -13.02 -2.44 -7.51
N LEU A 288 -11.78 -2.88 -7.27
CA LEU A 288 -10.59 -2.22 -7.82
C LEU A 288 -10.33 -2.59 -9.28
N GLN A 289 -10.73 -3.77 -9.74
CA GLN A 289 -10.61 -4.21 -11.13
C GLN A 289 -11.45 -3.37 -12.10
N GLU A 290 -12.53 -2.75 -11.63
CA GLU A 290 -13.37 -1.86 -12.43
C GLU A 290 -12.73 -0.46 -12.64
N ARG A 291 -11.62 -0.15 -11.95
CA ARG A 291 -10.95 1.15 -12.04
C ARG A 291 -9.91 1.16 -13.15
N GLU A 292 -9.79 2.29 -13.84
CA GLU A 292 -8.70 2.51 -14.80
C GLU A 292 -7.38 2.66 -14.04
N LEU A 293 -6.43 1.77 -14.34
CA LEU A 293 -5.11 1.78 -13.73
C LEU A 293 -4.12 2.62 -14.55
N PRO A 294 -3.08 3.20 -13.91
CA PRO A 294 -1.94 3.77 -14.61
C PRO A 294 -1.35 2.78 -15.62
N CYS A 295 -0.86 3.30 -16.75
CA CYS A 295 -0.14 2.49 -17.74
C CYS A 295 1.30 2.19 -17.28
N LEU A 296 1.42 1.54 -16.12
CA LEU A 296 2.66 1.10 -15.50
C LEU A 296 2.82 -0.42 -15.71
N ASN A 297 4.06 -0.89 -15.76
CA ASN A 297 4.31 -2.33 -15.72
C ASN A 297 4.05 -2.87 -14.29
N THR A 298 3.96 -4.19 -14.16
CA THR A 298 3.62 -4.85 -12.90
C THR A 298 4.60 -4.53 -11.76
N ASP A 299 5.89 -4.38 -12.05
CA ASP A 299 6.89 -4.08 -11.02
C ASP A 299 6.78 -2.62 -10.56
N ASP A 300 6.52 -1.69 -11.47
CA ASP A 300 6.31 -0.27 -11.17
C ASP A 300 5.00 -0.03 -10.40
N LEU A 301 3.95 -0.82 -10.65
CA LEU A 301 2.69 -0.75 -9.90
C LEU A 301 2.87 -1.07 -8.40
N ALA A 302 3.93 -1.78 -8.01
CA ALA A 302 4.24 -2.07 -6.62
C ALA A 302 4.90 -0.89 -5.89
N SER A 303 5.38 0.13 -6.60
CA SER A 303 6.10 1.28 -6.03
C SER A 303 5.21 2.52 -5.97
N ILE A 304 4.94 3.02 -4.77
CA ILE A 304 4.17 4.26 -4.59
C ILE A 304 4.85 5.45 -5.27
N ASP A 305 6.19 5.52 -5.30
CA ASP A 305 6.91 6.60 -5.96
C ASP A 305 6.73 6.57 -7.50
N LYS A 306 6.62 5.38 -8.10
CA LYS A 306 6.32 5.23 -9.53
C LYS A 306 4.90 5.65 -9.86
N TRP A 307 3.93 5.31 -9.01
CA TRP A 307 2.57 5.82 -9.10
C TRP A 307 2.55 7.35 -9.07
N ARG A 308 3.27 7.95 -8.11
CA ARG A 308 3.37 9.41 -7.98
C ARG A 308 3.95 10.07 -9.21
N ALA A 309 5.09 9.58 -9.70
CA ALA A 309 5.74 10.11 -10.89
C ALA A 309 4.78 10.07 -12.10
N TYR A 310 4.10 8.95 -12.31
CA TYR A 310 3.12 8.82 -13.39
C TYR A 310 1.97 9.83 -13.28
N LEU A 311 1.39 9.97 -12.09
CA LEU A 311 0.26 10.86 -11.85
C LEU A 311 0.65 12.33 -12.02
N MET A 312 1.85 12.74 -11.60
CA MET A 312 2.33 14.11 -11.81
C MET A 312 2.53 14.46 -13.28
N ASP A 313 2.97 13.52 -14.12
CA ASP A 313 3.20 13.75 -15.55
C ASP A 313 1.92 13.81 -16.40
N HIS A 314 0.79 13.33 -15.87
CA HIS A 314 -0.47 13.17 -16.63
C HIS A 314 -1.61 14.07 -16.13
N ILE A 315 -1.33 15.02 -15.24
CA ILE A 315 -2.27 16.07 -14.86
C ILE A 315 -2.03 17.27 -15.81
N PRO A 316 -3.04 17.68 -16.62
CA PRO A 316 -2.89 18.73 -17.62
C PRO A 316 -2.67 20.14 -17.05
#